data_AF-A0A642V023-F1
#
_entry.id   AF-A0A642V023-F1
#
_cell.length_a   1.000
_cell.length_b   1.000
_cell.length_c   1.000
_cell.angle_alpha   90.00
_cell.angle_beta   90.00
_cell.angle_gamma   90.00
#
_symmetry.space_group_name_H-M   'P 1'
#
loop_
_entity.id
_entity.type
_entity.pdbx_description
1 polymer ?
#
loop_
_entity_poly.entity_id
_entity_poly.type
_entity_poly.pdbx_seq_one_letter_code
_entity_poly.pdbx_strand_id
1 'polypeptide(L)'
;MKFLWALGSAVAAGLGAVAAEEQLLRDFVPSAVFENVEYSQTYDLTGTYVKKSVSLKAKNIGPEPQKEYYYAIEADVDPHVAVLEARVSGTDTPLPLVLEGGDSEHDALLYKLELPEPLASNEEVSLEFAQAITGMLSPLPESGTQDDSQFLFYQGSRYAFSPYPIKKLTSNFRPIGTQAQEIDADEKDKPEVTENLVKYGPYKDLEPYSSKVVKIRFENPKPMAKASKLIRDVWVSHWAQSVSFEETYWIHNFGTKLKDSFSRLKYQMGQSQFNLNIAALKELNFPLKPKARDAYYTDLVGNVSTSNFRSNSRSTVFTVRPRYPVFGGWNYNFTVGWSLDLDNYVRDVGEDQYLLKVPFVEGPADIYYDEIDFRVILPEGATDIQVLSLMGTETDRGVIHWFLDTIGRPTVNLKYENVIDGHRRGEVFVKYKYTNSDVLRKPLTIAATFMAFFAVLIVLSNIDISIIRRNGNKKQNN
;
A
#
# COMPACT_ATOMS: atom_id res chain seq x y z
N MET A 1 13.25 -17.80 6.33
CA MET A 1 13.21 -16.65 7.26
C MET A 1 11.90 -15.92 7.05
N LYS A 2 11.05 -15.85 8.09
CA LYS A 2 9.88 -14.97 8.07
C LYS A 2 10.39 -13.57 8.36
N PHE A 3 10.57 -12.75 7.32
CA PHE A 3 10.65 -11.31 7.51
C PHE A 3 9.27 -10.88 8.01
N LEU A 4 9.15 -10.63 9.31
CA LEU A 4 8.07 -9.78 9.81
C LEU A 4 8.48 -8.37 9.41
N TRP A 5 7.74 -7.75 8.48
CA TRP A 5 7.85 -6.33 8.17
C TRP A 5 7.59 -5.55 9.47
N ALA A 6 8.65 -5.25 10.22
CA ALA A 6 8.58 -4.35 11.34
C ALA A 6 8.44 -2.96 10.72
N LEU A 7 7.57 -2.11 11.27
CA LEU A 7 7.48 -0.71 10.84
C LEU A 7 8.81 -0.03 11.18
N GLY A 8 9.78 -0.17 10.27
CA GLY A 8 11.01 0.58 10.27
C GLY A 8 10.68 1.99 9.85
N SER A 9 10.99 2.95 10.72
CA SER A 9 10.82 4.37 10.50
C SER A 9 11.68 4.81 9.31
N ALA A 10 11.12 4.79 8.10
CA ALA A 10 11.52 5.74 7.08
C ALA A 10 10.84 7.07 7.46
N VAL A 11 11.55 7.91 8.22
CA VAL A 11 11.23 9.34 8.25
C VAL A 11 11.64 9.90 6.90
N ALA A 12 10.79 9.71 5.89
CA ALA A 12 10.79 10.53 4.70
C ALA A 12 9.71 11.60 4.95
N ALA A 13 10.13 12.71 5.56
CA ALA A 13 9.28 13.86 5.77
C ALA A 13 8.66 14.31 4.44
N GLY A 14 7.35 14.54 4.43
CA GLY A 14 6.51 14.96 3.30
C GLY A 14 6.80 16.35 2.73
N LEU A 15 8.06 16.64 2.43
CA LEU A 15 8.54 17.74 1.59
C LEU A 15 9.29 17.21 0.34
N GLY A 16 9.28 15.88 0.13
CA GLY A 16 10.27 15.16 -0.67
C GLY A 16 10.11 15.18 -2.19
N ALA A 17 8.97 15.55 -2.76
CA ALA A 17 8.82 15.49 -4.23
C ALA A 17 9.66 16.56 -4.96
N VAL A 18 9.88 17.73 -4.36
CA VAL A 18 10.72 18.80 -4.93
C VAL A 18 12.18 18.67 -4.47
N ALA A 19 12.41 18.11 -3.28
CA ALA A 19 13.76 17.91 -2.74
C ALA A 19 14.47 16.67 -3.32
N ALA A 20 13.74 15.63 -3.72
CA ALA A 20 14.32 14.45 -4.38
C ALA A 20 14.95 14.82 -5.74
N GLU A 21 14.34 15.76 -6.47
CA GLU A 21 14.87 16.24 -7.75
C GLU A 21 16.14 17.10 -7.57
N GLU A 22 16.27 17.83 -6.45
CA GLU A 22 17.50 18.59 -6.11
C GLU A 22 18.61 17.74 -5.46
N GLN A 23 18.29 16.60 -4.83
CA GLN A 23 19.29 15.71 -4.21
C GLN A 23 19.94 14.71 -5.20
N LEU A 24 19.33 14.49 -6.36
CA LEU A 24 19.96 13.76 -7.48
C LEU A 24 21.21 14.46 -8.04
N LEU A 25 21.50 15.70 -7.63
CA LEU A 25 22.59 16.54 -8.15
C LEU A 25 23.88 16.54 -7.31
N ARG A 26 24.01 15.68 -6.29
CA ARG A 26 25.29 15.48 -5.59
C ARG A 26 25.90 14.16 -6.00
N ASP A 27 26.81 14.22 -6.97
CA ASP A 27 27.75 13.14 -7.26
C ASP A 27 28.49 12.80 -5.97
N PHE A 28 28.13 11.67 -5.38
CA PHE A 28 28.71 11.18 -4.15
C PHE A 28 29.31 9.80 -4.39
N VAL A 29 30.62 9.70 -4.21
CA VAL A 29 31.35 8.43 -4.27
C VAL A 29 31.75 8.05 -2.85
N PRO A 30 31.25 6.91 -2.33
CA PRO A 30 31.60 6.48 -0.98
C PRO A 30 33.08 6.14 -0.91
N SER A 31 33.69 6.38 0.25
CA SER A 31 35.08 6.00 0.47
C SER A 31 35.21 4.47 0.45
N ALA A 32 36.22 3.94 -0.24
CA ALA A 32 36.45 2.50 -0.41
C ALA A 32 37.01 1.84 0.86
N VAL A 33 36.28 1.95 1.97
CA VAL A 33 36.71 1.54 3.31
C VAL A 33 36.12 0.19 3.72
N PHE A 34 35.15 -0.33 2.96
CA PHE A 34 34.55 -1.63 3.19
C PHE A 34 34.85 -2.63 2.06
N GLU A 35 34.90 -3.89 2.44
CA GLU A 35 34.95 -5.04 1.55
C GLU A 35 33.82 -6.02 1.94
N ASN A 36 33.03 -6.47 0.97
CA ASN A 36 31.97 -7.44 1.22
C ASN A 36 32.53 -8.87 1.10
N VAL A 37 32.74 -9.54 2.23
CA VAL A 37 33.35 -10.88 2.29
C VAL A 37 32.40 -11.96 1.75
N GLU A 38 31.14 -11.90 2.16
CA GLU A 38 30.07 -12.78 1.69
C GLU A 38 28.86 -11.92 1.33
N TYR A 39 28.28 -12.15 0.17
CA TYR A 39 27.07 -11.48 -0.30
C TYR A 39 26.10 -12.53 -0.84
N SER A 40 24.90 -12.58 -0.29
CA SER A 40 23.84 -13.48 -0.70
C SER A 40 22.58 -12.67 -1.00
N GLN A 41 22.14 -12.69 -2.25
CA GLN A 41 20.87 -12.08 -2.65
C GLN A 41 19.85 -13.14 -3.03
N THR A 42 18.62 -12.96 -2.57
CA THR A 42 17.49 -13.84 -2.87
C THR A 42 16.34 -13.02 -3.40
N TYR A 43 15.90 -13.33 -4.62
CA TYR A 43 14.73 -12.75 -5.26
C TYR A 43 13.59 -13.76 -5.18
N ASP A 44 12.53 -13.42 -4.45
CA ASP A 44 11.28 -14.17 -4.41
C ASP A 44 10.31 -13.62 -5.46
N LEU A 45 10.00 -14.46 -6.45
CA LEU A 45 9.18 -14.15 -7.62
C LEU A 45 7.77 -14.77 -7.53
N THR A 46 7.40 -15.27 -6.35
CA THR A 46 6.14 -16.02 -6.15
C THR A 46 4.89 -15.15 -6.01
N GLY A 47 5.06 -13.85 -5.72
CA GLY A 47 3.98 -12.88 -5.51
C GLY A 47 3.71 -11.99 -6.72
N THR A 48 2.87 -10.97 -6.54
CA THR A 48 2.60 -9.94 -7.56
C THR A 48 3.72 -8.92 -7.71
N TYR A 49 4.57 -8.81 -6.69
CA TYR A 49 5.77 -7.97 -6.65
C TYR A 49 6.97 -8.80 -6.19
N VAL A 50 8.18 -8.34 -6.50
CA VAL A 50 9.43 -9.05 -6.21
C VAL A 50 9.90 -8.72 -4.80
N LYS A 51 10.18 -9.73 -3.98
CA LYS A 51 10.80 -9.51 -2.66
C LYS A 51 12.28 -9.87 -2.75
N LYS A 52 13.14 -8.87 -2.59
CA LYS A 52 14.59 -9.05 -2.60
C LYS A 52 15.10 -9.03 -1.16
N SER A 53 15.74 -10.12 -0.74
CA SER A 53 16.42 -10.22 0.55
C SER A 53 17.92 -10.33 0.30
N VAL A 54 18.69 -9.42 0.88
CA VAL A 54 20.15 -9.41 0.82
C VAL A 54 20.69 -9.72 2.20
N SER A 55 21.63 -10.64 2.29
CA SER A 55 22.42 -10.90 3.48
C SER A 55 23.89 -10.74 3.10
N LEU A 56 24.58 -9.82 3.76
CA LEU A 56 25.98 -9.53 3.47
C LEU A 56 26.82 -9.47 4.75
N LYS A 57 28.10 -9.84 4.62
CA LYS A 57 29.12 -9.65 5.64
C LYS A 57 30.11 -8.61 5.16
N ALA A 58 30.05 -7.42 5.74
CA ALA A 58 30.95 -6.32 5.44
C ALA A 58 32.13 -6.34 6.41
N LYS A 59 33.34 -6.14 5.89
CA LYS A 59 34.58 -6.02 6.65
C LYS A 59 35.16 -4.62 6.48
N ASN A 60 35.56 -3.97 7.58
CA ASN A 60 36.28 -2.70 7.52
C ASN A 60 37.75 -2.95 7.14
N ILE A 61 38.18 -2.43 6.00
CA ILE A 61 39.57 -2.48 5.51
C ILE A 61 40.34 -1.19 5.81
N GLY A 62 39.66 -0.15 6.31
CA GLY A 62 40.26 1.12 6.70
C GLY A 62 41.08 1.05 7.98
N PRO A 63 41.98 2.03 8.20
CA PRO A 63 42.73 2.17 9.45
C PRO A 63 41.86 2.70 10.59
N GLU A 64 40.80 3.46 10.28
CA GLU A 64 39.93 4.09 11.27
C GLU A 64 38.61 3.32 11.48
N PRO A 65 38.04 3.34 12.69
CA PRO A 65 36.72 2.78 12.94
C PRO A 65 35.64 3.46 12.09
N GLN A 66 34.84 2.67 11.37
CA GLN A 66 33.79 3.18 10.49
C GLN A 66 32.41 2.93 11.08
N LYS A 67 31.56 3.96 11.06
CA LYS A 67 30.17 3.85 11.54
C LYS A 67 29.15 3.86 10.40
N GLU A 68 29.54 4.32 9.22
CA GLU A 68 28.63 4.55 8.09
C GLU A 68 28.84 3.47 7.04
N TYR A 69 27.77 2.85 6.58
CA TYR A 69 27.78 1.91 5.46
C TYR A 69 26.84 2.42 4.36
N TYR A 70 27.21 2.20 3.10
CA TYR A 70 26.46 2.72 1.95
C TYR A 70 25.90 1.55 1.14
N TYR A 71 24.58 1.56 0.93
CA TYR A 71 23.87 0.57 0.13
C TYR A 71 23.44 1.20 -1.20
N ALA A 72 23.80 0.58 -2.32
CA ALA A 72 23.46 1.07 -3.65
C ALA A 72 22.20 0.42 -4.22
N ILE A 73 21.37 1.22 -4.87
CA ILE A 73 20.23 0.79 -5.68
C ILE A 73 20.37 1.40 -7.08
N GLU A 74 20.07 0.63 -8.12
CA GLU A 74 20.08 1.12 -9.50
C GLU A 74 18.98 2.19 -9.68
N ALA A 75 19.29 3.30 -10.36
CA ALA A 75 18.36 4.42 -10.53
C ALA A 75 17.04 4.01 -11.24
N ASP A 76 17.09 3.04 -12.15
CA ASP A 76 15.89 2.49 -12.82
C ASP A 76 14.98 1.68 -11.87
N VAL A 77 15.57 1.08 -10.84
CA VAL A 77 14.87 0.21 -9.90
C VAL A 77 14.25 1.01 -8.76
N ASP A 78 14.90 2.10 -8.34
CA ASP A 78 14.51 2.91 -7.18
C ASP A 78 13.05 3.40 -7.19
N PRO A 79 12.49 3.93 -8.31
CA PRO A 79 11.08 4.33 -8.38
C PRO A 79 10.10 3.17 -8.11
N HIS A 80 10.55 1.92 -8.31
CA HIS A 80 9.78 0.72 -8.09
C HIS A 80 9.95 0.14 -6.69
N VAL A 81 10.89 0.64 -5.88
CA VAL A 81 11.11 0.17 -4.50
C VAL A 81 10.04 0.75 -3.57
N ALA A 82 9.13 -0.11 -3.11
CA ALA A 82 8.05 0.28 -2.20
C ALA A 82 8.47 0.22 -0.72
N VAL A 83 9.41 -0.68 -0.39
CA VAL A 83 9.93 -0.86 0.97
C VAL A 83 11.42 -1.10 0.89
N LEU A 84 12.17 -0.44 1.76
CA LEU A 84 13.57 -0.67 1.98
C LEU A 84 13.84 -0.69 3.49
N GLU A 85 14.23 -1.85 4.02
CA GLU A 85 14.56 -2.05 5.43
C GLU A 85 15.97 -2.64 5.55
N ALA A 86 16.74 -2.17 6.54
CA ALA A 86 18.03 -2.73 6.92
C ALA A 86 18.04 -3.15 8.38
N ARG A 87 18.79 -4.19 8.72
CA ARG A 87 19.03 -4.63 10.10
C ARG A 87 20.38 -5.32 10.25
N VAL A 88 20.92 -5.32 11.46
CA VAL A 88 22.07 -6.17 11.80
C VAL A 88 21.57 -7.58 12.08
N SER A 89 22.24 -8.58 11.51
CA SER A 89 21.84 -9.98 11.67
C SER A 89 21.85 -10.38 13.15
N GLY A 90 20.77 -11.00 13.62
CA GLY A 90 20.57 -11.35 15.03
C GLY A 90 19.86 -10.27 15.86
N THR A 91 19.66 -9.06 15.34
CA THR A 91 18.82 -8.02 15.96
C THR A 91 17.49 -7.87 15.22
N ASP A 92 16.42 -7.56 15.96
CA ASP A 92 15.08 -7.33 15.38
C ASP A 92 14.79 -5.83 15.16
N THR A 93 15.75 -4.97 15.51
CA THR A 93 15.63 -3.51 15.37
C THR A 93 16.01 -3.09 13.95
N PRO A 94 15.09 -2.50 13.17
CA PRO A 94 15.44 -1.92 11.88
C PRO A 94 16.32 -0.69 12.08
N LEU A 95 17.28 -0.51 11.19
CA LEU A 95 18.15 0.67 11.12
C LEU A 95 17.59 1.67 10.11
N PRO A 96 17.66 2.99 10.41
CA PRO A 96 17.24 4.01 9.47
C PRO A 96 18.18 4.03 8.26
N LEU A 97 17.59 4.10 7.07
CA LEU A 97 18.31 4.33 5.82
C LEU A 97 17.94 5.73 5.32
N VAL A 98 18.96 6.51 5.00
CA VAL A 98 18.80 7.89 4.51
C VAL A 98 19.45 8.00 3.14
N LEU A 99 18.74 8.55 2.16
CA LEU A 99 19.32 8.85 0.86
C LEU A 99 20.37 9.96 1.03
N GLU A 100 21.63 9.66 0.69
CA GLU A 100 22.74 10.62 0.85
C GLU A 100 23.14 11.29 -0.47
N GLY A 101 23.04 10.57 -1.60
CA GLY A 101 23.32 11.11 -2.93
C GLY A 101 23.19 10.06 -4.05
N GLY A 102 23.52 10.48 -5.27
CA GLY A 102 23.59 9.61 -6.44
C GLY A 102 25.01 9.58 -7.02
N ASP A 103 25.37 8.46 -7.65
CA ASP A 103 26.58 8.31 -8.44
C ASP A 103 26.17 8.28 -9.91
N SER A 104 26.31 9.43 -10.60
CA SER A 104 25.91 9.59 -12.00
C SER A 104 26.76 8.78 -12.97
N GLU A 105 27.94 8.31 -12.57
CA GLU A 105 28.80 7.50 -13.45
C GLU A 105 28.28 6.06 -13.55
N HIS A 106 27.63 5.57 -12.49
CA HIS A 106 27.16 4.20 -12.37
C HIS A 106 25.63 4.08 -12.33
N ASP A 107 24.90 5.18 -12.51
CA ASP A 107 23.44 5.29 -12.35
C ASP A 107 22.96 4.66 -11.01
N ALA A 108 23.66 4.99 -9.92
CA ALA A 108 23.40 4.43 -8.60
C ALA A 108 22.83 5.48 -7.63
N LEU A 109 21.88 5.07 -6.80
CA LEU A 109 21.42 5.83 -5.63
C LEU A 109 21.96 5.21 -4.36
N LEU A 110 22.54 6.04 -3.49
CA LEU A 110 23.27 5.60 -2.31
C LEU A 110 22.52 5.93 -1.04
N TYR A 111 22.15 4.86 -0.33
CA TYR A 111 21.49 4.91 0.97
C TYR A 111 22.51 4.72 2.09
N LYS A 112 22.61 5.71 2.95
CA LYS A 112 23.43 5.70 4.16
C LYS A 112 22.75 4.88 5.25
N LEU A 113 23.53 3.98 5.84
CA LEU A 113 23.19 3.18 7.01
C LEU A 113 24.14 3.52 8.15
N GLU A 114 23.61 3.99 9.28
CA GLU A 114 24.41 4.17 10.49
C GLU A 114 24.43 2.90 11.33
N LEU A 115 25.62 2.36 11.56
CA LEU A 115 25.85 1.21 12.43
C LEU A 115 25.67 1.62 13.90
N PRO A 116 25.08 0.75 14.76
CA PRO A 116 24.96 1.02 16.19
C PRO A 116 26.30 1.23 16.89
N GLU A 117 27.30 0.43 16.53
CA GLU A 117 28.65 0.48 17.07
C GLU A 117 29.66 0.71 15.92
N PRO A 118 30.67 1.58 16.09
CA PRO A 118 31.70 1.77 15.09
C PRO A 118 32.50 0.48 14.90
N LEU A 119 32.63 0.04 13.65
CA LEU A 119 33.34 -1.18 13.29
C LEU A 119 34.85 -0.93 13.31
N ALA A 120 35.60 -1.63 14.15
CA ALA A 120 37.05 -1.48 14.21
C ALA A 120 37.73 -1.97 12.92
N SER A 121 39.00 -1.59 12.72
CA SER A 121 39.78 -2.07 11.57
C SER A 121 39.85 -3.61 11.58
N ASN A 122 39.58 -4.23 10.43
CA ASN A 122 39.48 -5.67 10.22
C ASN A 122 38.33 -6.41 10.91
N GLU A 123 37.42 -5.71 11.57
CA GLU A 123 36.21 -6.32 12.13
C GLU A 123 35.12 -6.52 11.06
N GLU A 124 34.24 -7.49 11.30
CA GLU A 124 33.17 -7.89 10.37
C GLU A 124 31.80 -7.65 10.99
N VAL A 125 30.85 -7.17 10.17
CA VAL A 125 29.44 -7.02 10.54
C VAL A 125 28.56 -7.74 9.54
N SER A 126 27.54 -8.45 10.05
CA SER A 126 26.53 -9.11 9.23
C SER A 126 25.30 -8.22 9.10
N LEU A 127 24.99 -7.77 7.89
CA LEU A 127 23.86 -6.91 7.56
C LEU A 127 22.83 -7.67 6.73
N GLU A 128 21.56 -7.38 6.97
CA GLU A 128 20.44 -7.90 6.20
C GLU A 128 19.58 -6.74 5.67
N PHE A 129 19.32 -6.75 4.37
CA PHE A 129 18.43 -5.79 3.71
C PHE A 129 17.22 -6.53 3.14
N ALA A 130 16.05 -5.91 3.26
CA ALA A 130 14.81 -6.38 2.67
C ALA A 130 14.22 -5.29 1.79
N GLN A 131 13.88 -5.66 0.56
CA GLN A 131 13.30 -4.80 -0.45
C GLN A 131 12.03 -5.42 -1.02
N ALA A 132 11.02 -4.59 -1.26
CA ALA A 132 9.86 -4.95 -2.05
C ALA A 132 9.84 -4.08 -3.32
N ILE A 133 9.93 -4.72 -4.48
CA ILE A 133 10.05 -4.06 -5.78
C ILE A 133 8.81 -4.36 -6.61
N THR A 134 8.06 -3.34 -6.97
CA THR A 134 6.84 -3.43 -7.77
C THR A 134 7.16 -3.32 -9.27
N GLY A 135 6.20 -3.57 -10.16
CA GLY A 135 6.35 -3.30 -11.61
C GLY A 135 7.37 -4.14 -12.41
N MET A 136 8.21 -4.96 -11.77
CA MET A 136 9.31 -5.71 -12.42
C MET A 136 8.92 -7.04 -13.06
N LEU A 137 7.63 -7.41 -13.03
CA LEU A 137 7.12 -8.66 -13.59
C LEU A 137 6.22 -8.37 -14.79
N SER A 138 6.47 -9.05 -15.90
CA SER A 138 5.64 -8.94 -17.11
C SER A 138 5.31 -10.33 -17.68
N PRO A 139 4.17 -10.49 -18.37
CA PRO A 139 3.81 -11.77 -18.97
C PRO A 139 4.62 -12.04 -20.24
N LEU A 140 5.11 -13.28 -20.41
CA LEU A 140 5.80 -13.72 -21.63
C LEU A 140 5.40 -15.17 -22.00
N PRO A 141 4.58 -15.39 -23.04
CA PRO A 141 4.10 -14.40 -24.03
C PRO A 141 3.09 -13.40 -23.44
N GLU A 142 3.01 -12.21 -24.05
CA GLU A 142 2.05 -11.18 -23.62
C GLU A 142 0.59 -11.61 -23.80
N SER A 143 0.32 -12.46 -24.79
CA SER A 143 -1.01 -12.98 -25.08
C SER A 143 -1.00 -14.51 -25.21
N GLY A 144 -1.99 -15.17 -24.63
CA GLY A 144 -2.19 -16.61 -24.67
C GLY A 144 -3.67 -16.98 -24.81
N THR A 145 -3.95 -18.24 -25.13
CA THR A 145 -5.32 -18.76 -25.10
C THR A 145 -5.78 -19.00 -23.66
N GLN A 146 -7.08 -19.23 -23.45
CA GLN A 146 -7.64 -19.43 -22.11
C GLN A 146 -7.18 -20.73 -21.42
N ASP A 147 -6.63 -21.67 -22.19
CA ASP A 147 -6.18 -22.98 -21.72
C ASP A 147 -4.65 -23.02 -21.48
N ASP A 148 -3.93 -21.96 -21.90
CA ASP A 148 -2.48 -21.88 -21.77
C ASP A 148 -2.06 -21.53 -20.32
N SER A 149 -0.97 -22.13 -19.87
CA SER A 149 -0.33 -21.73 -18.61
C SER A 149 0.23 -20.30 -18.71
N GLN A 150 0.05 -19.53 -17.64
CA GLN A 150 0.66 -18.22 -17.54
C GLN A 150 2.16 -18.34 -17.21
N PHE A 151 2.97 -17.67 -18.01
CA PHE A 151 4.40 -17.50 -17.78
C PHE A 151 4.72 -16.04 -17.57
N LEU A 152 5.54 -15.76 -16.56
CA LEU A 152 6.05 -14.44 -16.26
C LEU A 152 7.52 -14.35 -16.62
N PHE A 153 7.94 -13.12 -16.86
CA PHE A 153 9.28 -12.71 -17.20
C PHE A 153 9.77 -11.73 -16.14
N TYR A 154 10.97 -12.01 -15.63
CA TYR A 154 11.71 -11.12 -14.75
C TYR A 154 13.06 -10.80 -15.40
N GLN A 155 13.40 -9.51 -15.40
CA GLN A 155 14.68 -8.99 -15.84
C GLN A 155 15.36 -8.30 -14.67
N GLY A 156 16.63 -8.63 -14.43
CA GLY A 156 17.44 -7.98 -13.41
C GLY A 156 18.91 -8.32 -13.58
N SER A 157 19.70 -8.19 -12.50
CA SER A 157 21.12 -8.53 -12.50
C SER A 157 21.43 -9.79 -11.67
N ARG A 158 22.31 -10.66 -12.18
CA ARG A 158 22.91 -11.78 -11.42
C ARG A 158 23.92 -11.27 -10.42
N TYR A 159 24.62 -10.19 -10.77
CA TYR A 159 25.62 -9.58 -9.91
C TYR A 159 24.94 -8.65 -8.91
N ALA A 160 25.60 -8.44 -7.79
CA ALA A 160 25.08 -7.57 -6.76
C ALA A 160 25.55 -6.15 -7.05
N PHE A 161 24.58 -5.24 -7.19
CA PHE A 161 24.87 -3.83 -7.32
C PHE A 161 25.36 -3.29 -5.97
N SER A 162 26.66 -3.01 -5.89
CA SER A 162 27.35 -2.64 -4.65
C SER A 162 28.50 -1.67 -4.97
N PRO A 163 28.70 -0.62 -4.16
CA PRO A 163 29.82 0.30 -4.33
C PRO A 163 31.15 -0.29 -3.82
N TYR A 164 31.09 -1.41 -3.09
CA TYR A 164 32.25 -2.11 -2.53
C TYR A 164 32.55 -3.41 -3.28
N PRO A 165 33.83 -3.83 -3.36
CA PRO A 165 34.21 -5.10 -3.96
C PRO A 165 33.65 -6.29 -3.16
N ILE A 166 33.32 -7.36 -3.87
CA ILE A 166 32.68 -8.56 -3.29
C ILE A 166 33.56 -9.80 -3.50
N LYS A 167 33.99 -10.44 -2.41
CA LYS A 167 34.80 -11.67 -2.47
C LYS A 167 34.01 -12.90 -2.88
N LYS A 168 32.80 -13.07 -2.36
CA LYS A 168 31.93 -14.22 -2.66
C LYS A 168 30.49 -13.77 -2.82
N LEU A 169 29.92 -13.99 -4.01
CA LEU A 169 28.52 -13.70 -4.30
C LEU A 169 27.73 -14.97 -4.61
N THR A 170 26.56 -15.10 -3.99
CA THR A 170 25.54 -16.10 -4.35
C THR A 170 24.22 -15.40 -4.67
N SER A 171 23.63 -15.74 -5.81
CA SER A 171 22.35 -15.15 -6.25
C SER A 171 21.30 -16.25 -6.40
N ASN A 172 20.17 -16.07 -5.72
CA ASN A 172 19.10 -17.06 -5.61
C ASN A 172 17.80 -16.47 -6.17
N PHE A 173 17.16 -17.15 -7.09
CA PHE A 173 15.83 -16.78 -7.60
C PHE A 173 14.83 -17.88 -7.23
N ARG A 174 13.72 -17.49 -6.58
CA ARG A 174 12.68 -18.40 -6.11
C ARG A 174 11.40 -18.21 -6.93
N PRO A 175 11.22 -18.98 -8.02
CA PRO A 175 9.96 -19.06 -8.74
C PRO A 175 8.93 -19.89 -7.95
N ILE A 176 7.65 -19.77 -8.30
CA ILE A 176 6.58 -20.60 -7.71
C ILE A 176 6.49 -21.98 -8.36
N GLY A 177 6.82 -22.08 -9.64
CA GLY A 177 6.76 -23.30 -10.43
C GLY A 177 8.12 -23.93 -10.67
N THR A 178 8.12 -25.21 -11.04
CA THR A 178 9.32 -26.01 -11.32
C THR A 178 9.92 -25.72 -12.71
N GLN A 179 9.20 -24.96 -13.55
CA GLN A 179 9.61 -24.61 -14.91
C GLN A 179 10.18 -23.20 -14.97
N ALA A 180 11.33 -22.97 -14.34
CA ALA A 180 12.10 -21.76 -14.57
C ALA A 180 13.15 -22.00 -15.66
N GLN A 181 13.15 -21.14 -16.67
CA GLN A 181 14.09 -21.17 -17.77
C GLN A 181 14.73 -19.80 -17.90
N GLU A 182 16.05 -19.79 -18.00
CA GLU A 182 16.76 -18.59 -18.38
C GLU A 182 16.71 -18.40 -19.89
N ILE A 183 16.32 -17.20 -20.32
CA ILE A 183 16.36 -16.76 -21.70
C ILE A 183 17.77 -16.23 -21.96
N ASP A 184 18.38 -16.63 -23.08
CA ASP A 184 19.76 -16.30 -23.43
C ASP A 184 20.80 -16.86 -22.44
N ALA A 185 20.60 -18.11 -21.99
CA ALA A 185 21.51 -18.77 -21.06
C ALA A 185 22.92 -18.92 -21.64
N ASP A 186 23.92 -18.34 -20.98
CA ASP A 186 25.33 -18.61 -21.23
C ASP A 186 25.65 -20.10 -21.00
N GLU A 187 26.21 -20.79 -21.99
CA GLU A 187 26.59 -22.21 -21.86
C GLU A 187 27.62 -22.46 -20.75
N LYS A 188 28.40 -21.43 -20.38
CA LYS A 188 29.48 -21.49 -19.40
C LYS A 188 29.04 -21.21 -17.95
N ASP A 189 27.87 -20.63 -17.74
CA ASP A 189 27.41 -20.13 -16.44
C ASP A 189 25.98 -20.61 -16.17
N LYS A 190 25.85 -21.93 -16.09
CA LYS A 190 24.58 -22.64 -15.87
C LYS A 190 24.18 -22.56 -14.39
N PRO A 191 22.91 -22.25 -14.09
CA PRO A 191 22.43 -22.25 -12.71
C PRO A 191 22.32 -23.66 -12.13
N GLU A 192 22.52 -23.76 -10.82
CA GLU A 192 22.06 -24.90 -10.03
C GLU A 192 20.55 -24.77 -9.84
N VAL A 193 19.77 -25.52 -10.62
CA VAL A 193 18.31 -25.54 -10.50
C VAL A 193 17.89 -26.63 -9.53
N THR A 194 17.37 -26.22 -8.37
CA THR A 194 16.57 -27.07 -7.47
C THR A 194 15.09 -26.74 -7.71
N GLU A 195 14.16 -27.65 -7.41
CA GLU A 195 12.72 -27.54 -7.78
C GLU A 195 12.13 -26.12 -7.74
N ASN A 196 12.34 -25.36 -6.65
CA ASN A 196 11.82 -23.98 -6.49
C ASN A 196 12.92 -22.94 -6.27
N LEU A 197 14.16 -23.22 -6.66
CA LEU A 197 15.31 -22.36 -6.44
C LEU A 197 16.30 -22.45 -7.61
N VAL A 198 16.46 -21.35 -8.33
CA VAL A 198 17.49 -21.18 -9.35
C VAL A 198 18.66 -20.44 -8.70
N LYS A 199 19.77 -21.13 -8.50
CA LYS A 199 20.95 -20.58 -7.83
C LYS A 199 22.08 -20.33 -8.83
N TYR A 200 22.66 -19.15 -8.76
CA TYR A 200 23.82 -18.71 -9.52
C TYR A 200 25.01 -18.45 -8.60
N GLY A 201 26.21 -18.73 -9.11
CA GLY A 201 27.45 -18.66 -8.36
C GLY A 201 27.77 -19.95 -7.58
N PRO A 202 28.81 -19.94 -6.74
CA PRO A 202 29.44 -18.76 -6.17
C PRO A 202 30.37 -18.03 -7.14
N TYR A 203 30.13 -16.73 -7.36
CA TYR A 203 31.07 -15.85 -8.06
C TYR A 203 32.14 -15.37 -7.09
N LYS A 204 33.38 -15.21 -7.56
CA LYS A 204 34.53 -14.79 -6.76
C LYS A 204 35.08 -13.47 -7.28
N ASP A 205 35.51 -12.62 -6.35
CA ASP A 205 36.27 -11.40 -6.60
C ASP A 205 35.62 -10.51 -7.68
N LEU A 206 34.43 -9.99 -7.37
CA LEU A 206 33.70 -9.07 -8.22
C LEU A 206 34.09 -7.62 -7.91
N GLU A 207 34.35 -6.87 -8.97
CA GLU A 207 34.58 -5.43 -8.91
C GLU A 207 33.33 -4.66 -8.49
N PRO A 208 33.49 -3.46 -7.90
CA PRO A 208 32.38 -2.53 -7.61
C PRO A 208 31.50 -2.28 -8.85
N TYR A 209 30.20 -2.11 -8.62
CA TYR A 209 29.19 -1.84 -9.65
C TYR A 209 29.15 -2.82 -10.84
N SER A 210 29.69 -4.03 -10.67
CA SER A 210 29.59 -5.06 -11.69
C SER A 210 28.14 -5.53 -11.88
N SER A 211 27.69 -5.59 -13.13
CA SER A 211 26.35 -6.03 -13.50
C SER A 211 26.38 -7.09 -14.60
N LYS A 212 25.53 -8.11 -14.46
CA LYS A 212 25.32 -9.15 -15.49
C LYS A 212 23.84 -9.43 -15.61
N VAL A 213 23.25 -9.03 -16.73
CA VAL A 213 21.81 -9.15 -16.96
C VAL A 213 21.36 -10.61 -16.92
N VAL A 214 20.22 -10.86 -16.28
CA VAL A 214 19.54 -12.16 -16.23
C VAL A 214 18.08 -11.98 -16.58
N LYS A 215 17.60 -12.91 -17.41
CA LYS A 215 16.24 -12.94 -17.93
C LYS A 215 15.62 -14.29 -17.59
N ILE A 216 14.72 -14.33 -16.62
CA ILE A 216 14.11 -15.57 -16.15
C ILE A 216 12.66 -15.60 -16.58
N ARG A 217 12.29 -16.65 -17.31
CA ARG A 217 10.91 -17.00 -17.59
C ARG A 217 10.49 -18.14 -16.67
N PHE A 218 9.35 -17.99 -16.00
CA PHE A 218 8.84 -19.00 -15.08
C PHE A 218 7.32 -19.11 -15.13
N GLU A 219 6.78 -20.29 -14.88
CA GLU A 219 5.33 -20.49 -14.76
C GLU A 219 4.82 -19.88 -13.45
N ASN A 220 3.76 -19.07 -13.53
CA ASN A 220 3.05 -18.56 -12.36
C ASN A 220 1.53 -18.62 -12.58
N PRO A 221 0.81 -19.54 -11.92
CA PRO A 221 -0.62 -19.70 -12.12
C PRO A 221 -1.48 -18.66 -11.38
N LYS A 222 -0.88 -17.82 -10.52
CA LYS A 222 -1.63 -16.83 -9.75
C LYS A 222 -2.12 -15.67 -10.61
N PRO A 223 -3.26 -15.05 -10.26
CA PRO A 223 -3.66 -13.78 -10.88
C PRO A 223 -2.69 -12.67 -10.48
N MET A 224 -2.25 -11.88 -11.46
CA MET A 224 -1.33 -10.77 -11.25
C MET A 224 -2.11 -9.47 -11.13
N ALA A 225 -2.73 -9.26 -9.96
CA ALA A 225 -3.54 -8.08 -9.71
C ALA A 225 -2.69 -6.92 -9.17
N LYS A 226 -2.96 -5.71 -9.66
CA LYS A 226 -2.50 -4.44 -9.07
C LYS A 226 -3.67 -3.48 -8.94
N ALA A 227 -3.62 -2.58 -7.97
CA ALA A 227 -4.57 -1.49 -7.85
C ALA A 227 -3.93 -0.21 -8.42
N SER A 228 -4.39 0.24 -9.58
CA SER A 228 -3.85 1.47 -10.19
C SER A 228 -4.20 2.71 -9.39
N LYS A 229 -5.35 2.70 -8.72
CA LYS A 229 -5.76 3.74 -7.79
C LYS A 229 -6.59 3.13 -6.67
N LEU A 230 -6.41 3.64 -5.46
CA LEU A 230 -7.28 3.39 -4.31
C LEU A 230 -7.68 4.73 -3.72
N ILE A 231 -8.99 4.99 -3.64
CA ILE A 231 -9.51 6.08 -2.84
C ILE A 231 -10.02 5.47 -1.55
N ARG A 232 -9.47 5.89 -0.40
CA ARG A 232 -9.84 5.39 0.93
C ARG A 232 -10.35 6.54 1.77
N ASP A 233 -11.64 6.49 2.09
CA ASP A 233 -12.33 7.47 2.92
C ASP A 233 -12.55 6.91 4.32
N VAL A 234 -12.13 7.69 5.30
CA VAL A 234 -12.30 7.38 6.72
C VAL A 234 -13.24 8.40 7.33
N TRP A 235 -14.48 7.99 7.55
CA TRP A 235 -15.53 8.82 8.14
C TRP A 235 -15.58 8.63 9.65
N VAL A 236 -15.35 9.71 10.39
CA VAL A 236 -15.40 9.71 11.85
C VAL A 236 -16.71 10.33 12.34
N SER A 237 -17.46 9.60 13.17
CA SER A 237 -18.74 10.05 13.71
C SER A 237 -18.86 9.79 15.21
N HIS A 238 -18.79 10.86 16.01
CA HIS A 238 -19.05 10.80 17.46
C HIS A 238 -20.53 10.54 17.77
N TRP A 239 -21.45 11.01 16.91
CA TRP A 239 -22.89 10.79 17.08
C TRP A 239 -23.28 9.32 16.87
N ALA A 240 -22.74 8.67 15.85
CA ALA A 240 -23.00 7.25 15.57
C ALA A 240 -22.06 6.30 16.33
N GLN A 241 -21.09 6.85 17.09
CA GLN A 241 -20.00 6.12 17.74
C GLN A 241 -19.32 5.11 16.80
N SER A 242 -19.07 5.52 15.56
CA SER A 242 -18.47 4.68 14.53
C SER A 242 -17.38 5.38 13.73
N VAL A 243 -16.42 4.58 13.28
CA VAL A 243 -15.51 4.90 12.18
C VAL A 243 -15.92 4.04 10.99
N SER A 244 -16.30 4.69 9.90
CA SER A 244 -16.71 4.01 8.67
C SER A 244 -15.64 4.18 7.61
N PHE A 245 -15.29 3.08 6.95
CA PHE A 245 -14.32 3.02 5.88
C PHE A 245 -15.06 2.77 4.58
N GLU A 246 -14.76 3.58 3.56
CA GLU A 246 -15.21 3.36 2.19
C GLU A 246 -13.98 3.37 1.28
N GLU A 247 -13.82 2.32 0.50
CA GLU A 247 -12.67 2.14 -0.38
C GLU A 247 -13.12 1.86 -1.80
N THR A 248 -12.70 2.71 -2.72
CA THR A 248 -12.90 2.53 -4.16
C THR A 248 -11.62 2.03 -4.80
N TYR A 249 -11.68 0.85 -5.41
CA TYR A 249 -10.55 0.19 -6.05
C TYR A 249 -10.66 0.27 -7.57
N TRP A 250 -9.55 0.58 -8.22
CA TRP A 250 -9.34 0.35 -9.66
C TRP A 250 -8.31 -0.76 -9.85
N ILE A 251 -8.79 -2.00 -9.96
CA ILE A 251 -7.91 -3.17 -10.14
C ILE A 251 -7.65 -3.42 -11.62
N HIS A 252 -6.39 -3.69 -11.93
CA HIS A 252 -5.92 -4.18 -13.22
C HIS A 252 -5.22 -5.53 -13.03
N ASN A 253 -5.57 -6.53 -13.82
CA ASN A 253 -4.77 -7.77 -13.88
C ASN A 253 -3.73 -7.63 -15.01
N PHE A 254 -2.45 -7.52 -14.67
CA PHE A 254 -1.35 -7.37 -15.63
C PHE A 254 -0.76 -8.70 -16.12
N GLY A 255 -1.42 -9.82 -15.83
CA GLY A 255 -1.03 -11.15 -16.31
C GLY A 255 -1.21 -11.32 -17.83
N THR A 256 -1.03 -12.55 -18.32
CA THR A 256 -1.12 -12.87 -19.76
C THR A 256 -2.51 -12.52 -20.32
N LYS A 257 -2.54 -11.72 -21.38
CA LYS A 257 -3.77 -11.29 -22.04
C LYS A 257 -4.41 -12.44 -22.81
N LEU A 258 -5.74 -12.45 -22.89
CA LEU A 258 -6.43 -13.40 -23.76
C LEU A 258 -6.23 -13.00 -25.22
N LYS A 259 -5.65 -13.91 -26.01
CA LYS A 259 -5.49 -13.76 -27.46
C LYS A 259 -6.82 -13.87 -28.19
N ASP A 260 -7.65 -14.83 -27.78
CA ASP A 260 -8.97 -15.08 -28.33
C ASP A 260 -10.08 -14.50 -27.44
N SER A 261 -11.31 -14.48 -27.95
CA SER A 261 -12.48 -14.12 -27.14
C SER A 261 -12.66 -15.06 -25.95
N PHE A 262 -13.08 -14.50 -24.82
CA PHE A 262 -13.42 -15.27 -23.63
C PHE A 262 -14.51 -16.31 -23.91
N SER A 263 -14.30 -17.56 -23.47
CA SER A 263 -15.28 -18.63 -23.55
C SER A 263 -15.70 -19.08 -22.16
N ARG A 264 -16.97 -18.80 -21.80
CA ARG A 264 -17.56 -19.22 -20.51
C ARG A 264 -17.56 -20.73 -20.34
N LEU A 265 -17.81 -21.48 -21.42
CA LEU A 265 -17.81 -22.94 -21.40
C LEU A 265 -16.42 -23.48 -21.02
N LYS A 266 -15.37 -23.01 -21.71
CA LYS A 266 -13.98 -23.38 -21.39
C LYS A 266 -13.63 -23.01 -19.96
N TYR A 267 -14.09 -21.86 -19.48
CA TYR A 267 -13.82 -21.39 -18.13
C TYR A 267 -14.45 -22.31 -17.08
N GLN A 268 -15.70 -22.69 -17.28
CA GLN A 268 -16.42 -23.61 -16.39
C GLN A 268 -15.82 -25.03 -16.43
N MET A 269 -15.42 -25.51 -17.61
CA MET A 269 -14.73 -26.80 -17.74
C MET A 269 -13.39 -26.77 -16.98
N GLY A 270 -12.57 -25.74 -17.17
CA GLY A 270 -11.30 -25.59 -16.46
C GLY A 270 -11.48 -25.49 -14.94
N GLN A 271 -12.52 -24.80 -14.46
CA GLN A 271 -12.86 -24.80 -13.03
C GLN A 271 -13.24 -26.18 -12.50
N SER A 272 -14.03 -26.95 -13.26
CA SER A 272 -14.50 -28.28 -12.86
C SER A 272 -13.39 -29.32 -12.81
N GLN A 273 -12.33 -29.13 -13.61
CA GLN A 273 -11.17 -30.02 -13.66
C GLN A 273 -10.11 -29.70 -12.61
N PHE A 274 -10.40 -28.81 -11.64
CA PHE A 274 -9.43 -28.29 -10.67
C PHE A 274 -8.15 -27.76 -11.33
N ASN A 275 -8.27 -27.21 -12.54
CA ASN A 275 -7.11 -26.64 -13.21
C ASN A 275 -6.68 -25.38 -12.45
N LEU A 276 -5.56 -25.48 -11.73
CA LEU A 276 -4.99 -24.38 -10.95
C LEU A 276 -4.43 -23.28 -11.85
N ASN A 277 -4.25 -23.55 -13.15
CA ASN A 277 -3.59 -22.66 -14.11
C ASN A 277 -4.52 -21.60 -14.75
N ILE A 278 -5.62 -21.25 -14.09
CA ILE A 278 -6.47 -20.15 -14.54
C ILE A 278 -6.00 -18.87 -13.84
N ALA A 279 -5.09 -18.13 -14.49
CA ALA A 279 -4.52 -16.86 -14.01
C ALA A 279 -5.52 -15.68 -14.05
N ALA A 280 -6.78 -15.95 -13.70
CA ALA A 280 -7.85 -14.97 -13.59
C ALA A 280 -8.17 -14.70 -12.12
N LEU A 281 -8.39 -13.43 -11.79
CA LEU A 281 -8.82 -13.03 -10.45
C LEU A 281 -10.28 -13.43 -10.25
N LYS A 282 -10.51 -14.37 -9.33
CA LYS A 282 -11.85 -14.91 -9.01
C LYS A 282 -12.43 -14.32 -7.73
N GLU A 283 -11.55 -14.05 -6.77
CA GLU A 283 -11.91 -13.71 -5.41
C GLU A 283 -10.81 -12.85 -4.79
N LEU A 284 -11.22 -11.88 -4.00
CA LEU A 284 -10.34 -11.01 -3.22
C LEU A 284 -10.72 -11.17 -1.75
N ASN A 285 -9.72 -11.41 -0.92
CA ASN A 285 -9.89 -11.59 0.51
C ASN A 285 -9.33 -10.39 1.26
N PHE A 286 -10.21 -9.68 1.96
CA PHE A 286 -9.91 -8.51 2.78
C PHE A 286 -9.85 -8.94 4.25
N PRO A 287 -8.65 -9.02 4.84
CA PRO A 287 -8.50 -9.29 6.26
C PRO A 287 -8.68 -7.99 7.04
N LEU A 288 -9.93 -7.72 7.44
CA LEU A 288 -10.33 -6.53 8.17
C LEU A 288 -10.01 -6.67 9.67
N LYS A 289 -9.95 -5.53 10.37
CA LYS A 289 -9.85 -5.53 11.83
C LYS A 289 -11.07 -6.23 12.49
N PRO A 290 -10.89 -6.86 13.67
CA PRO A 290 -11.97 -7.56 14.36
C PRO A 290 -13.15 -6.65 14.66
N LYS A 291 -14.35 -7.23 14.73
CA LYS A 291 -15.62 -6.53 15.02
C LYS A 291 -16.04 -5.51 13.95
N ALA A 292 -15.52 -5.61 12.72
CA ALA A 292 -16.13 -4.87 11.62
C ALA A 292 -17.60 -5.31 11.43
N ARG A 293 -18.46 -4.37 11.04
CA ARG A 293 -19.89 -4.53 10.79
C ARG A 293 -20.33 -3.73 9.57
N ASP A 294 -21.57 -3.93 9.15
CA ASP A 294 -22.21 -3.16 8.08
C ASP A 294 -21.43 -3.15 6.76
N ALA A 295 -20.84 -4.30 6.40
CA ALA A 295 -20.05 -4.43 5.18
C ALA A 295 -20.93 -4.42 3.93
N TYR A 296 -20.55 -3.65 2.92
CA TYR A 296 -21.22 -3.61 1.61
C TYR A 296 -20.21 -3.72 0.47
N TYR A 297 -20.71 -4.16 -0.68
CA TYR A 297 -19.93 -4.35 -1.90
C TYR A 297 -20.74 -3.91 -3.11
N THR A 298 -20.24 -2.88 -3.78
CA THR A 298 -20.92 -2.26 -4.91
C THR A 298 -19.96 -2.06 -6.07
N ASP A 299 -20.50 -2.01 -7.27
CA ASP A 299 -19.82 -1.61 -8.50
C ASP A 299 -20.46 -0.27 -8.96
N LEU A 300 -19.92 0.37 -9.99
CA LEU A 300 -20.47 1.61 -10.56
C LEU A 300 -21.95 1.46 -10.96
N VAL A 301 -22.35 0.24 -11.36
CA VAL A 301 -23.72 -0.09 -11.80
C VAL A 301 -24.55 -0.71 -10.66
N GLY A 302 -24.17 -0.45 -9.40
CA GLY A 302 -24.93 -0.85 -8.22
C GLY A 302 -24.41 -2.11 -7.52
N ASN A 303 -25.26 -2.66 -6.66
CA ASN A 303 -24.88 -3.71 -5.72
C ASN A 303 -24.34 -4.98 -6.41
N VAL A 304 -23.40 -5.66 -5.74
CA VAL A 304 -22.89 -6.96 -6.17
C VAL A 304 -23.09 -7.96 -5.04
N SER A 305 -23.97 -8.92 -5.25
CA SER A 305 -24.37 -9.88 -4.20
C SER A 305 -23.36 -11.01 -3.95
N THR A 306 -22.33 -11.13 -4.79
CA THR A 306 -21.31 -12.18 -4.70
C THR A 306 -20.20 -11.82 -3.69
N SER A 307 -20.59 -11.59 -2.44
CA SER A 307 -19.68 -11.33 -1.32
C SER A 307 -19.99 -12.25 -0.13
N ASN A 308 -18.99 -12.51 0.70
CA ASN A 308 -19.12 -13.30 1.91
C ASN A 308 -18.40 -12.58 3.05
N PHE A 309 -19.16 -12.18 4.07
CA PHE A 309 -18.65 -11.46 5.22
C PHE A 309 -18.68 -12.36 6.45
N ARG A 310 -17.51 -12.63 7.02
CA ARG A 310 -17.35 -13.47 8.21
C ARG A 310 -16.65 -12.68 9.31
N SER A 311 -17.40 -12.29 10.33
CA SER A 311 -16.89 -11.53 11.46
C SER A 311 -16.88 -12.41 12.72
N ASN A 312 -15.69 -12.57 13.31
CA ASN A 312 -15.48 -13.25 14.58
C ASN A 312 -14.82 -12.29 15.58
N SER A 313 -14.82 -12.64 16.87
CA SER A 313 -14.18 -11.83 17.92
C SER A 313 -12.67 -11.62 17.73
N ARG A 314 -12.00 -12.51 16.97
CA ARG A 314 -10.55 -12.48 16.73
C ARG A 314 -10.15 -12.03 15.32
N SER A 315 -11.03 -12.21 14.34
CA SER A 315 -10.73 -11.90 12.95
C SER A 315 -12.01 -11.62 12.18
N THR A 316 -11.93 -10.67 11.26
CA THR A 316 -13.00 -10.41 10.30
C THR A 316 -12.43 -10.57 8.90
N VAL A 317 -13.07 -11.40 8.08
CA VAL A 317 -12.67 -11.65 6.69
C VAL A 317 -13.83 -11.26 5.80
N PHE A 318 -13.57 -10.31 4.91
CA PHE A 318 -14.51 -9.91 3.88
C PHE A 318 -14.01 -10.41 2.53
N THR A 319 -14.76 -11.35 1.96
CA THR A 319 -14.42 -11.99 0.69
C THR A 319 -15.35 -11.43 -0.38
N VAL A 320 -14.80 -10.83 -1.42
CA VAL A 320 -15.57 -10.30 -2.55
C VAL A 320 -15.20 -11.02 -3.83
N ARG A 321 -16.22 -11.30 -4.66
CA ARG A 321 -16.04 -11.91 -5.98
C ARG A 321 -16.51 -10.92 -7.03
N PRO A 322 -15.63 -10.51 -7.96
CA PRO A 322 -16.01 -9.70 -9.10
C PRO A 322 -17.16 -10.31 -9.92
N ARG A 323 -17.93 -9.47 -10.63
CA ARG A 323 -19.05 -9.91 -11.51
C ARG A 323 -18.60 -10.85 -12.62
N TYR A 324 -17.35 -10.72 -13.06
CA TYR A 324 -16.70 -11.55 -14.07
C TYR A 324 -15.27 -11.88 -13.62
N PRO A 325 -14.71 -13.03 -14.02
CA PRO A 325 -13.31 -13.33 -13.74
C PRO A 325 -12.41 -12.32 -14.46
N VAL A 326 -11.53 -11.64 -13.72
CA VAL A 326 -10.66 -10.61 -14.30
C VAL A 326 -9.41 -11.30 -14.86
N PHE A 327 -9.40 -11.53 -16.17
CA PHE A 327 -8.25 -12.08 -16.91
C PHE A 327 -7.16 -11.01 -17.15
N GLY A 328 -5.98 -11.44 -17.60
CA GLY A 328 -4.90 -10.53 -17.95
C GLY A 328 -5.34 -9.46 -18.97
N GLY A 329 -4.96 -8.21 -18.69
CA GLY A 329 -5.37 -7.02 -19.42
C GLY A 329 -6.73 -6.43 -19.02
N TRP A 330 -7.55 -7.13 -18.22
CA TRP A 330 -8.87 -6.64 -17.83
C TRP A 330 -8.80 -5.75 -16.59
N ASN A 331 -9.72 -4.78 -16.55
CA ASN A 331 -9.92 -3.87 -15.42
C ASN A 331 -11.18 -4.27 -14.66
N TYR A 332 -11.21 -3.98 -13.37
CA TYR A 332 -12.40 -4.10 -12.54
C TYR A 332 -12.39 -3.02 -11.46
N ASN A 333 -13.46 -2.23 -11.45
CA ASN A 333 -13.69 -1.16 -10.49
C ASN A 333 -14.79 -1.57 -9.52
N PHE A 334 -14.61 -1.26 -8.25
CA PHE A 334 -15.63 -1.53 -7.24
C PHE A 334 -15.38 -0.72 -5.99
N THR A 335 -16.43 -0.59 -5.18
CA THR A 335 -16.39 0.05 -3.88
C THR A 335 -16.78 -0.95 -2.81
N VAL A 336 -15.96 -1.04 -1.77
CA VAL A 336 -16.25 -1.78 -0.55
C VAL A 336 -16.31 -0.81 0.61
N GLY A 337 -17.17 -1.06 1.57
CA GLY A 337 -17.15 -0.30 2.81
C GLY A 337 -17.58 -1.14 3.99
N TRP A 338 -17.17 -0.71 5.18
CA TRP A 338 -17.48 -1.35 6.46
C TRP A 338 -17.38 -0.32 7.58
N SER A 339 -17.97 -0.64 8.73
CA SER A 339 -17.92 0.20 9.92
C SER A 339 -17.31 -0.52 11.10
N LEU A 340 -16.65 0.25 11.97
CA LEU A 340 -15.99 -0.18 13.19
C LEU A 340 -16.42 0.73 14.34
N ASP A 341 -16.39 0.22 15.58
CA ASP A 341 -16.78 1.00 16.75
C ASP A 341 -15.69 2.02 17.13
N LEU A 342 -16.09 3.26 17.39
CA LEU A 342 -15.19 4.41 17.57
C LEU A 342 -14.23 4.25 18.74
N ASP A 343 -14.66 3.62 19.85
CA ASP A 343 -13.91 3.47 21.10
C ASP A 343 -12.55 2.77 20.94
N ASN A 344 -12.39 1.96 19.89
CA ASN A 344 -11.13 1.25 19.62
C ASN A 344 -10.12 2.11 18.86
N TYR A 345 -10.58 3.17 18.19
CA TYR A 345 -9.79 3.97 17.26
C TYR A 345 -9.61 5.42 17.73
N VAL A 346 -10.53 5.94 18.56
CA VAL A 346 -10.42 7.29 19.13
C VAL A 346 -10.19 7.20 20.63
N ARG A 347 -9.23 8.01 21.12
CA ARG A 347 -8.96 8.21 22.54
C ARG A 347 -9.14 9.68 22.89
N ASP A 348 -9.76 9.93 24.03
CA ASP A 348 -9.80 11.26 24.65
C ASP A 348 -8.45 11.55 25.31
N VAL A 349 -7.84 12.69 24.96
CA VAL A 349 -6.54 13.16 25.45
C VAL A 349 -6.71 14.24 26.53
N GLY A 350 -7.95 14.67 26.80
CA GLY A 350 -8.30 15.77 27.69
C GLY A 350 -8.51 17.08 26.93
N GLU A 351 -9.13 18.08 27.60
CA GLU A 351 -9.38 19.42 27.04
C GLU A 351 -10.18 19.43 25.72
N ASP A 352 -11.16 18.52 25.58
CA ASP A 352 -11.93 18.31 24.35
C ASP A 352 -11.06 17.92 23.13
N GLN A 353 -9.87 17.34 23.37
CA GLN A 353 -8.98 16.84 22.32
C GLN A 353 -9.08 15.33 22.17
N TYR A 354 -9.15 14.88 20.93
CA TYR A 354 -9.26 13.49 20.56
C TYR A 354 -8.08 13.08 19.68
N LEU A 355 -7.57 11.87 19.93
CA LEU A 355 -6.56 11.21 19.11
C LEU A 355 -7.21 10.05 18.37
N LEU A 356 -7.32 10.19 17.06
CA LEU A 356 -7.72 9.13 16.14
C LEU A 356 -6.48 8.38 15.68
N LYS A 357 -6.53 7.06 15.78
CA LYS A 357 -5.55 6.11 15.25
C LYS A 357 -6.28 5.23 14.25
N VAL A 358 -5.93 5.31 12.96
CA VAL A 358 -6.59 4.52 11.91
C VAL A 358 -5.59 3.70 11.11
N PRO A 359 -5.96 2.47 10.70
CA PRO A 359 -5.11 1.65 9.85
C PRO A 359 -4.97 2.30 8.47
N PHE A 360 -3.74 2.30 7.95
CA PHE A 360 -3.41 2.92 6.67
C PHE A 360 -4.06 2.19 5.49
N VAL A 361 -3.88 0.87 5.39
CA VAL A 361 -4.44 0.03 4.32
C VAL A 361 -4.96 -1.28 4.90
N GLU A 362 -6.14 -1.74 4.47
CA GLU A 362 -6.77 -3.02 4.84
C GLU A 362 -7.21 -3.85 3.62
N GLY A 363 -6.71 -3.50 2.44
CA GLY A 363 -7.07 -4.16 1.18
C GLY A 363 -6.59 -5.62 1.06
N PRO A 364 -6.74 -6.24 -0.11
CA PRO A 364 -6.48 -7.66 -0.29
C PRO A 364 -4.99 -8.02 -0.11
N ALA A 365 -4.70 -9.31 0.10
CA ALA A 365 -3.32 -9.81 0.16
C ALA A 365 -2.71 -10.03 -1.24
N ASP A 366 -1.38 -9.95 -1.33
CA ASP A 366 -0.60 -10.16 -2.57
C ASP A 366 -0.99 -9.15 -3.68
N ILE A 367 -1.22 -7.88 -3.31
CA ILE A 367 -1.48 -6.77 -4.23
C ILE A 367 -0.55 -5.60 -3.90
N TYR A 368 -0.24 -4.79 -4.90
CA TYR A 368 0.38 -3.47 -4.73
C TYR A 368 -0.50 -2.38 -5.35
N TYR A 369 -0.30 -1.16 -4.89
CA TYR A 369 -1.06 0.04 -5.18
C TYR A 369 -0.13 1.05 -5.84
N ASP A 370 -0.47 1.49 -7.05
CA ASP A 370 0.31 2.53 -7.74
C ASP A 370 0.09 3.89 -7.03
N GLU A 371 -1.17 4.24 -6.71
CA GLU A 371 -1.56 5.47 -6.02
C GLU A 371 -2.66 5.20 -4.97
N ILE A 372 -2.53 5.82 -3.79
CA ILE A 372 -3.57 5.84 -2.74
C ILE A 372 -3.90 7.28 -2.36
N ASP A 373 -5.16 7.66 -2.56
CA ASP A 373 -5.76 8.88 -2.03
C ASP A 373 -6.45 8.56 -0.71
N PHE A 374 -5.85 8.93 0.41
CA PHE A 374 -6.35 8.67 1.74
C PHE A 374 -6.99 9.93 2.33
N ARG A 375 -8.30 9.88 2.57
CA ARG A 375 -9.09 11.02 3.06
C ARG A 375 -9.61 10.75 4.45
N VAL A 376 -9.18 11.53 5.43
CA VAL A 376 -9.72 11.49 6.80
C VAL A 376 -10.77 12.57 6.95
N ILE A 377 -12.03 12.17 7.09
CA ILE A 377 -13.18 13.05 7.17
C ILE A 377 -13.62 13.12 8.64
N LEU A 378 -13.33 14.26 9.26
CA LEU A 378 -13.57 14.49 10.68
C LEU A 378 -15.00 14.98 10.94
N PRO A 379 -15.45 14.99 12.22
CA PRO A 379 -16.73 15.56 12.58
C PRO A 379 -16.85 17.04 12.23
N GLU A 380 -18.05 17.49 11.91
CA GLU A 380 -18.35 18.91 11.68
C GLU A 380 -17.97 19.74 12.91
N GLY A 381 -17.23 20.84 12.71
CA GLY A 381 -16.76 21.69 13.80
C GLY A 381 -15.46 21.23 14.47
N ALA A 382 -14.83 20.15 14.00
CA ALA A 382 -13.49 19.79 14.47
C ALA A 382 -12.46 20.88 14.10
N THR A 383 -11.59 21.23 15.05
CA THR A 383 -10.57 22.29 14.93
C THR A 383 -9.20 21.78 15.40
N ASP A 384 -8.12 22.55 15.18
CA ASP A 384 -6.74 22.20 15.58
C ASP A 384 -6.32 20.79 15.13
N ILE A 385 -6.38 20.57 13.82
CA ILE A 385 -6.12 19.26 13.22
C ILE A 385 -4.63 19.11 12.95
N GLN A 386 -4.03 18.11 13.60
CA GLN A 386 -2.63 17.73 13.45
C GLN A 386 -2.57 16.28 13.01
N VAL A 387 -1.81 16.02 11.94
CA VAL A 387 -1.77 14.72 11.28
C VAL A 387 -0.33 14.22 11.32
N LEU A 388 -0.16 12.98 11.74
CA LEU A 388 1.10 12.28 11.72
C LEU A 388 0.95 11.04 10.85
N SER A 389 1.68 11.02 9.74
CA SER A 389 1.80 9.87 8.85
C SER A 389 3.27 9.62 8.51
N LEU A 390 3.67 8.35 8.50
CA LEU A 390 5.06 7.95 8.28
C LEU A 390 5.53 8.10 6.83
N MET A 391 4.62 7.93 5.86
CA MET A 391 4.94 7.91 4.43
C MET A 391 4.06 8.83 3.58
N GLY A 392 3.06 9.46 4.21
CA GLY A 392 2.05 10.23 3.49
C GLY A 392 2.48 11.66 3.31
N THR A 393 2.35 12.17 2.09
CA THR A 393 2.45 13.61 1.85
C THR A 393 1.07 14.22 2.01
N GLU A 394 0.94 15.18 2.92
CA GLU A 394 -0.28 15.98 3.03
C GLU A 394 -0.39 16.85 1.77
N THR A 395 -1.46 16.65 1.02
CA THR A 395 -1.67 17.35 -0.26
C THR A 395 -2.56 18.56 -0.08
N ASP A 396 -3.69 18.37 0.61
CA ASP A 396 -4.70 19.42 0.75
C ASP A 396 -5.58 19.21 2.00
N ARG A 397 -6.18 20.31 2.47
CA ARG A 397 -7.23 20.32 3.50
C ARG A 397 -8.53 20.82 2.87
N GLY A 398 -9.51 19.94 2.80
CA GLY A 398 -10.81 20.22 2.21
C GLY A 398 -11.93 20.32 3.24
N VAL A 399 -13.13 20.67 2.75
CA VAL A 399 -14.38 20.57 3.50
C VAL A 399 -15.37 19.77 2.66
N ILE A 400 -15.96 18.73 3.25
CA ILE A 400 -16.99 17.91 2.60
C ILE A 400 -18.32 18.17 3.31
N HIS A 401 -19.38 18.41 2.55
CA HIS A 401 -20.73 18.53 3.08
C HIS A 401 -21.47 17.20 2.93
N TRP A 402 -22.02 16.69 4.04
CA TRP A 402 -22.86 15.51 4.07
C TRP A 402 -24.22 15.82 4.71
N PHE A 403 -25.05 14.78 4.89
CA PHE A 403 -26.37 14.92 5.48
C PHE A 403 -26.33 15.64 6.84
N LEU A 404 -27.18 16.67 6.96
CA LEU A 404 -27.36 17.48 8.17
C LEU A 404 -26.09 18.22 8.62
N ASP A 405 -25.15 18.48 7.71
CA ASP A 405 -24.00 19.36 7.98
C ASP A 405 -24.36 20.81 7.62
N THR A 406 -23.98 21.77 8.47
CA THR A 406 -24.19 23.21 8.26
C THR A 406 -22.94 23.91 7.76
N ILE A 407 -21.81 23.70 8.43
CA ILE A 407 -20.50 24.29 8.11
C ILE A 407 -19.67 23.33 7.24
N GLY A 408 -19.98 22.03 7.30
CA GLY A 408 -19.25 20.99 6.62
C GLY A 408 -18.18 20.33 7.48
N ARG A 409 -17.67 19.21 7.00
CA ARG A 409 -16.72 18.33 7.70
C ARG A 409 -15.31 18.60 7.21
N PRO A 410 -14.38 18.99 8.11
CA PRO A 410 -13.00 19.18 7.73
C PRO A 410 -12.40 17.84 7.32
N THR A 411 -11.70 17.84 6.19
CA THR A 411 -11.13 16.65 5.57
C THR A 411 -9.65 16.86 5.33
N VAL A 412 -8.84 15.86 5.69
CA VAL A 412 -7.40 15.84 5.42
C VAL A 412 -7.14 14.84 4.30
N ASN A 413 -6.48 15.30 3.24
CA ASN A 413 -6.10 14.45 2.11
C ASN A 413 -4.61 14.15 2.15
N LEU A 414 -4.28 12.87 2.23
CA LEU A 414 -2.93 12.34 2.19
C LEU A 414 -2.76 11.52 0.91
N LYS A 415 -1.71 11.80 0.14
CA LYS A 415 -1.38 11.03 -1.06
C LYS A 415 -0.19 10.12 -0.78
N TYR A 416 -0.30 8.88 -1.25
CA TYR A 416 0.76 7.88 -1.18
C TYR A 416 0.95 7.25 -2.56
N GLU A 417 2.20 6.93 -2.88
CA GLU A 417 2.58 6.33 -4.15
C GLU A 417 3.36 5.04 -3.86
N ASN A 418 3.27 4.06 -4.76
CA ASN A 418 3.98 2.78 -4.70
C ASN A 418 3.87 2.05 -3.34
N VAL A 419 2.65 1.63 -2.97
CA VAL A 419 2.38 0.98 -1.68
C VAL A 419 2.13 -0.51 -1.87
N ILE A 420 2.72 -1.35 -1.02
CA ILE A 420 2.42 -2.80 -0.99
C ILE A 420 1.49 -3.20 0.17
N ASP A 421 0.89 -4.39 0.08
CA ASP A 421 0.08 -5.01 1.15
C ASP A 421 0.82 -5.18 2.50
N GLY A 422 2.17 -5.24 2.47
CA GLY A 422 3.02 -5.24 3.66
C GLY A 422 2.83 -4.02 4.57
N HIS A 423 2.44 -2.88 4.02
CA HIS A 423 2.18 -1.64 4.77
C HIS A 423 0.89 -1.67 5.61
N ARG A 424 0.13 -2.77 5.59
CA ARG A 424 -1.08 -2.95 6.41
C ARG A 424 -0.86 -2.73 7.92
N ARG A 425 0.38 -2.84 8.40
CA ARG A 425 0.71 -2.55 9.81
C ARG A 425 0.74 -1.06 10.12
N GLY A 426 0.96 -0.21 9.10
CA GLY A 426 1.03 1.23 9.23
C GLY A 426 -0.27 1.83 9.78
N GLU A 427 -0.10 2.89 10.55
CA GLU A 427 -1.19 3.62 11.19
C GLU A 427 -1.02 5.12 10.92
N VAL A 428 -2.14 5.81 10.74
CA VAL A 428 -2.20 7.26 10.62
C VAL A 428 -2.81 7.80 11.91
N PHE A 429 -2.15 8.79 12.50
CA PHE A 429 -2.61 9.45 13.71
C PHE A 429 -3.13 10.84 13.37
N VAL A 430 -4.33 11.17 13.84
CA VAL A 430 -4.93 12.48 13.67
C VAL A 430 -5.39 12.98 15.03
N LYS A 431 -4.78 14.06 15.48
CA LYS A 431 -5.20 14.79 16.68
C LYS A 431 -6.12 15.93 16.25
N TYR A 432 -7.25 16.10 16.91
CA TYR A 432 -8.19 17.19 16.65
C TYR A 432 -8.94 17.56 17.92
N LYS A 433 -9.42 18.81 17.97
CA LYS A 433 -10.28 19.33 19.03
C LYS A 433 -11.74 19.30 18.59
N TYR A 434 -12.63 18.84 19.46
CA TYR A 434 -14.06 18.75 19.18
C TYR A 434 -14.89 19.00 20.43
N THR A 435 -15.60 20.15 20.47
CA THR A 435 -16.27 20.58 21.70
C THR A 435 -17.70 20.04 21.80
N ASN A 436 -18.23 19.97 23.03
CA ASN A 436 -19.64 19.62 23.26
C ASN A 436 -20.63 20.55 22.54
N SER A 437 -20.23 21.81 22.29
CA SER A 437 -21.06 22.76 21.53
C SER A 437 -21.20 22.35 20.06
N ASP A 438 -20.15 21.77 19.48
CA ASP A 438 -20.16 21.28 18.09
C ASP A 438 -20.97 19.99 17.98
N VAL A 439 -20.93 19.11 19.00
CA VAL A 439 -21.80 17.93 19.08
C VAL A 439 -23.27 18.33 19.01
N LEU A 440 -23.69 19.32 19.80
CA LEU A 440 -25.09 19.75 19.89
C LEU A 440 -25.57 20.56 18.67
N ARG A 441 -24.66 21.04 17.81
CA ARG A 441 -25.00 21.85 16.64
C ARG A 441 -26.02 21.18 15.73
N LYS A 442 -25.87 19.88 15.46
CA LYS A 442 -26.77 19.13 14.57
C LYS A 442 -28.21 19.07 15.07
N PRO A 443 -28.50 18.55 16.29
CA PRO A 443 -29.85 18.61 16.86
C PRO A 443 -30.43 20.02 16.94
N LEU A 444 -29.62 21.01 17.36
CA LEU A 444 -30.08 22.39 17.51
C LEU A 444 -30.48 23.01 16.17
N THR A 445 -29.75 22.72 15.09
CA THR A 445 -30.07 23.20 13.74
C THR A 445 -31.39 22.60 13.25
N ILE A 446 -31.61 21.30 13.47
CA ILE A 446 -32.88 20.63 13.12
C ILE A 446 -34.03 21.26 13.91
N ALA A 447 -33.87 21.41 15.22
CA ALA A 447 -34.88 22.03 16.08
C ALA A 447 -35.19 23.46 15.66
N ALA A 448 -34.17 24.27 15.34
CA ALA A 448 -34.33 25.64 14.86
C ALA A 448 -35.07 25.69 13.51
N THR A 449 -34.79 24.76 12.60
CA THR A 449 -35.45 24.67 11.29
C THR A 449 -36.95 24.36 11.45
N PHE A 450 -37.30 23.37 12.28
CA PHE A 450 -38.70 23.07 12.57
C PHE A 450 -39.41 24.22 13.31
N MET A 451 -38.73 24.86 14.27
CA MET A 451 -39.27 26.01 14.99
C MET A 451 -39.56 27.18 14.04
N ALA A 452 -38.66 27.48 13.11
CA ALA A 452 -38.87 28.50 12.08
C ALA A 452 -40.03 28.13 11.16
N PHE A 453 -40.13 26.86 10.74
CA PHE A 453 -41.26 26.38 9.93
C PHE A 453 -42.61 26.58 10.64
N PHE A 454 -42.72 26.21 11.91
CA PHE A 454 -43.95 26.43 12.68
C PHE A 454 -44.25 27.92 12.92
N ALA A 455 -43.22 28.74 13.16
CA ALA A 455 -43.39 30.18 13.30
C ALA A 455 -43.95 30.81 12.02
N VAL A 456 -43.46 30.40 10.84
CA VAL A 456 -43.99 30.85 9.55
C VAL A 456 -45.45 30.42 9.38
N LEU A 457 -45.81 29.18 9.73
CA LEU A 457 -47.19 28.72 9.68
C LEU A 457 -48.11 29.53 10.60
N ILE A 458 -47.65 29.88 11.81
CA ILE A 458 -48.40 30.74 12.73
C ILE A 458 -48.61 32.11 12.11
N VAL A 459 -47.57 32.73 11.53
CA VAL A 459 -47.70 34.03 10.86
C VAL A 459 -48.67 33.95 9.68
N LEU A 460 -48.53 32.95 8.80
CA LEU A 460 -49.44 32.75 7.66
C LEU A 460 -50.89 32.52 8.09
N SER A 461 -51.13 31.80 9.19
CA SER A 461 -52.47 31.58 9.72
C SER A 461 -53.15 32.86 10.22
N ASN A 462 -52.34 33.85 10.62
CA ASN A 462 -52.82 35.15 11.09
C ASN A 462 -53.00 36.16 9.95
N ILE A 463 -52.60 35.85 8.71
CA ILE A 463 -52.79 36.73 7.56
C ILE A 463 -54.14 36.42 6.92
N ASP A 464 -55.09 37.34 7.08
CA ASP A 464 -56.40 37.26 6.43
C ASP A 464 -56.30 37.70 4.96
N ILE A 465 -56.33 36.73 4.05
CA ILE A 465 -56.32 36.94 2.59
C ILE A 465 -57.75 37.06 2.00
N SER A 466 -58.78 37.26 2.84
CA SER A 466 -60.16 37.37 2.35
C SER A 466 -60.41 38.69 1.60
N ILE A 467 -60.93 38.58 0.38
CA ILE A 467 -61.23 39.72 -0.51
C ILE A 467 -62.53 40.44 -0.10
N ILE A 468 -63.43 39.75 0.62
CA ILE A 468 -64.69 40.31 1.13
C ILE A 468 -64.80 40.01 2.62
N ARG A 469 -64.72 41.04 3.46
CA ARG A 469 -64.95 40.94 4.91
C ARG A 469 -66.43 40.63 5.17
N ARG A 470 -66.72 39.39 5.58
CA ARG A 470 -68.02 39.06 6.18
C ARG A 470 -68.05 39.53 7.63
N ASN A 471 -68.78 40.61 7.91
CA ASN A 471 -69.10 41.04 9.27
C ASN A 471 -69.94 39.95 9.97
N GLY A 472 -69.33 39.23 10.91
CA GLY A 472 -69.97 38.13 11.63
C GLY A 472 -70.86 38.60 12.79
N ASN A 473 -72.06 38.01 12.86
CA ASN A 473 -72.96 38.03 14.01
C ASN A 473 -72.23 37.57 15.29
N LYS A 474 -72.15 38.44 16.30
CA LYS A 474 -71.87 38.06 17.70
C LYS A 474 -73.05 37.22 18.22
N LYS A 475 -72.84 35.93 18.49
CA LYS A 475 -73.75 35.14 19.31
C LYS A 475 -73.61 35.59 20.78
N GLN A 476 -74.70 36.10 21.34
CA GLN A 476 -74.90 36.24 22.79
C GLN A 476 -75.04 34.83 23.38
N ASN A 477 -74.16 34.49 24.33
CA ASN A 477 -74.37 33.35 25.23
C ASN A 477 -75.37 33.76 26.31
N ASN A 478 -76.38 32.91 26.52
CA ASN A 478 -77.07 32.76 27.79
C ASN A 478 -76.62 31.43 28.40
#